data_AF-A0A936IDM0-F1
#
_entry.id   AF-A0A936IDM0-F1
#
_cell.length_a   1.000
_cell.length_b   1.000
_cell.length_c   1.000
_cell.angle_alpha   90.00
_cell.angle_beta   90.00
_cell.angle_gamma   90.00
#
_symmetry.space_group_name_H-M   'P 1'
#
loop_
_entity.id
_entity.type
_entity.pdbx_description
1 polymer ?
#
loop_
_entity_poly.entity_id
_entity_poly.type
_entity_poly.pdbx_seq_one_letter_code
_entity_poly.pdbx_strand_id
1 'polypeptide(L)'
;MKFGNYEKSFRIKDSGTYKTFHAVADVISGHVFDEDAKIKLYVGDDRNSLPVLIESPLVVGSVKAILSSYSNLKHPFDSKLE
;
A
#
# COMPACT_ATOMS: atom_id res chain seq x y z
N MET A 1 12.92 -10.49 -0.41
CA MET A 1 12.09 -9.32 -0.04
C MET A 1 12.95 -8.37 0.78
N LYS A 2 13.22 -7.16 0.28
CA LYS A 2 13.95 -6.14 1.05
C LYS A 2 12.93 -5.33 1.85
N PHE A 3 12.95 -5.47 3.17
CA PHE A 3 12.15 -4.63 4.06
C PHE A 3 12.86 -3.27 4.18
N GLY A 4 12.36 -2.27 3.46
CA GLY A 4 12.81 -0.88 3.62
C GLY A 4 12.44 -0.35 5.01
N ASN A 5 13.09 0.73 5.43
CA ASN A 5 12.90 1.39 6.73
C ASN A 5 11.42 1.43 7.16
N TYR A 6 11.14 0.98 8.39
CA TYR A 6 9.81 0.96 8.99
C TYR A 6 9.32 2.39 9.25
N GLU A 7 8.60 2.97 8.29
CA GLU A 7 7.91 4.23 8.49
C GLU A 7 6.62 3.98 9.28
N LYS A 8 6.68 4.24 10.59
CA LYS A 8 5.61 3.93 11.55
C LYS A 8 4.27 4.60 11.25
N SER A 9 4.23 5.66 10.44
CA SER A 9 3.00 6.35 10.06
C SER A 9 3.09 6.94 8.65
N PHE A 10 2.10 6.65 7.81
CA PHE A 10 1.99 7.14 6.44
C PHE A 10 0.70 7.95 6.25
N ARG A 11 0.81 9.14 5.67
CA ARG A 11 -0.34 10.03 5.43
C ARG A 11 -0.83 9.90 4.00
N ILE A 12 -2.10 9.54 3.85
CA ILE A 12 -2.80 9.49 2.57
C ILE A 12 -3.73 10.71 2.51
N LYS A 13 -3.56 11.54 1.47
CA LYS A 13 -4.43 12.69 1.21
C LYS A 13 -5.88 12.20 1.13
N ASP A 14 -6.80 12.93 1.79
CA ASP A 14 -8.24 12.65 1.85
C ASP A 14 -8.67 11.39 2.64
N SER A 15 -7.76 10.43 2.89
CA SER A 15 -8.08 9.19 3.64
C SER A 15 -7.63 9.23 5.12
N GLY A 16 -6.56 9.96 5.43
CA GLY A 16 -6.04 10.14 6.79
C GLY A 16 -4.62 9.61 6.99
N THR A 17 -4.20 9.48 8.24
CA THR A 17 -2.90 8.93 8.61
C THR A 17 -3.06 7.50 9.11
N TYR A 18 -2.16 6.60 8.73
CA TYR A 18 -2.21 5.19 9.08
C TYR A 18 -0.86 4.74 9.62
N LYS A 19 -0.84 3.88 10.65
CA LYS A 19 0.33 3.05 10.93
C LYS A 19 0.43 2.01 9.83
N THR A 20 1.58 1.95 9.17
CA THR A 20 1.77 1.07 8.02
C THR A 20 3.14 0.43 8.03
N PHE A 21 3.25 -0.75 7.44
CA PHE A 21 4.50 -1.25 6.90
C PHE A 21 4.53 -1.06 5.38
N HIS A 22 5.70 -0.68 4.87
CA HIS A 22 5.92 -0.48 3.44
C HIS A 22 6.54 -1.75 2.84
N ALA A 23 5.83 -2.36 1.91
CA ALA A 23 6.28 -3.50 1.14
C ALA A 23 6.53 -3.08 -0.32
N VAL A 24 7.63 -3.57 -0.89
CA VAL A 24 7.93 -3.42 -2.31
C VAL A 24 7.92 -4.80 -2.93
N ALA A 25 7.11 -4.97 -3.98
CA ALA A 25 7.00 -6.21 -4.73
C ALA A 25 7.61 -6.03 -6.14
N ASP A 26 8.38 -7.03 -6.56
CA ASP A 26 8.82 -7.16 -7.94
C ASP A 26 7.65 -7.63 -8.80
N VAL A 27 7.62 -7.16 -10.05
CA VAL A 27 6.60 -7.57 -11.03
C VAL A 27 7.26 -8.28 -12.20
N ILE A 28 6.47 -9.09 -12.89
CA ILE A 28 6.89 -9.73 -14.12
C ILE A 28 6.72 -8.70 -15.25
N SER A 29 7.78 -8.50 -16.02
CA SER A 29 7.78 -7.60 -17.16
C SER A 29 6.83 -8.06 -18.27
N GLY A 30 6.31 -7.13 -19.05
CA GLY A 30 5.42 -7.41 -20.16
C GLY A 30 4.78 -6.15 -20.72
N HIS A 31 3.60 -6.29 -21.35
CA HIS A 31 2.92 -5.16 -21.98
C HIS A 31 2.46 -4.06 -21.00
N VAL A 32 2.30 -4.39 -19.72
CA VAL A 32 1.73 -3.51 -18.69
C VAL A 32 2.80 -2.92 -17.77
N PHE A 33 3.86 -3.67 -17.50
CA PHE A 33 4.93 -3.31 -16.58
C PHE A 33 6.28 -3.36 -17.27
N ASP A 34 7.08 -2.31 -17.05
CA ASP A 34 8.47 -2.24 -17.47
C ASP A 34 9.35 -3.21 -16.67
N GLU A 35 10.55 -3.54 -17.16
CA GLU A 35 11.43 -4.54 -16.51
C GLU A 35 11.89 -4.11 -15.11
N ASP A 36 12.01 -2.80 -14.89
CA ASP A 36 12.39 -2.22 -13.61
C ASP A 36 11.20 -1.77 -12.76
N ALA A 37 9.96 -2.03 -13.20
CA ALA A 37 8.78 -1.64 -12.46
C ALA A 37 8.73 -2.35 -11.10
N LYS A 38 8.31 -1.61 -10.06
CA LYS A 38 8.08 -2.15 -8.72
C LYS A 38 6.78 -1.61 -8.16
N ILE A 39 5.97 -2.48 -7.58
CA ILE A 39 4.74 -2.07 -6.89
C ILE A 39 5.09 -1.70 -5.45
N LYS A 40 4.60 -0.54 -5.01
CA LYS A 40 4.66 -0.12 -3.62
C LYS A 40 3.31 -0.40 -2.96
N LEU A 41 3.34 -1.14 -1.86
CA LEU A 41 2.18 -1.41 -1.01
C LEU A 41 2.43 -0.81 0.37
N TYR A 42 1.51 0.03 0.81
CA TYR A 42 1.42 0.46 2.20
C TYR A 42 0.30 -0.32 2.85
N VAL A 43 0.68 -1.15 3.81
CA VAL A 43 -0.24 -2.07 4.47
C VAL A 43 -0.39 -1.64 5.91
N GLY A 44 -1.63 -1.57 6.39
CA GLY A 44 -1.94 -1.21 7.77
C GLY A 44 -1.24 -2.14 8.75
N ASP A 45 -0.56 -1.55 9.74
CA ASP A 45 0.07 -2.29 10.84
C ASP A 45 -0.97 -2.63 11.91
N ASP A 46 -1.88 -3.55 11.55
CA ASP A 46 -2.86 -4.17 12.43
C ASP A 46 -3.06 -5.66 12.08
N ARG A 47 -3.92 -6.32 12.86
CA ARG A 47 -4.20 -7.76 12.70
C ARG A 47 -4.98 -8.13 11.43
N ASN A 48 -5.62 -7.16 10.78
CA ASN A 48 -6.24 -7.36 9.47
C ASN A 48 -5.23 -7.16 8.33
N SER A 49 -4.18 -6.35 8.53
CA SER A 49 -3.11 -6.08 7.56
C SER A 49 -3.66 -5.68 6.18
N LEU A 50 -4.60 -4.73 6.18
CA LEU A 50 -5.24 -4.28 4.94
C LEU A 50 -4.33 -3.32 4.16
N PRO A 51 -4.26 -3.43 2.83
CA PRO A 51 -3.58 -2.43 2.01
C PRO A 51 -4.36 -1.11 2.07
N VAL A 52 -3.69 -0.04 2.51
CA VAL A 52 -4.28 1.31 2.59
C VAL A 52 -3.94 2.14 1.35
N LEU A 53 -2.80 1.86 0.71
CA LEU A 53 -2.37 2.49 -0.54
C LEU A 53 -1.58 1.50 -1.39
N ILE A 54 -1.88 1.47 -2.68
CA ILE A 54 -1.11 0.74 -3.70
C ILE A 54 -0.71 1.71 -4.80
N GLU A 55 0.57 1.74 -5.14
CA GLU A 55 1.10 2.55 -6.22
C GLU A 55 1.91 1.66 -7.16
N SER A 56 1.58 1.69 -8.45
CA SER A 56 2.34 0.99 -9.47
C SER A 56 2.63 1.89 -10.66
N PRO A 57 3.91 2.05 -11.05
CA PRO A 57 4.24 2.55 -12.37
C PRO A 57 3.80 1.54 -13.43
N LEU A 58 3.32 2.04 -14.56
CA LEU A 58 2.99 1.26 -15.75
C LEU A 58 3.87 1.72 -16.90
N VAL A 59 3.86 0.98 -18.01
CA VAL A 59 4.57 1.41 -19.25
C VAL A 59 4.11 2.81 -19.69
N VAL A 60 2.82 3.12 -19.52
CA VAL A 60 2.28 4.47 -19.75
C VAL A 60 1.53 4.92 -18.50
N GLY A 61 2.13 5.85 -17.78
CA GLY A 61 1.55 6.47 -16.59
C GLY A 61 1.71 5.62 -15.32
N SER A 62 0.74 5.74 -14.41
CA SER A 62 0.78 5.08 -13.11
C SER A 62 -0.64 4.85 -12.58
N VAL A 63 -0.83 3.78 -11.82
CA VAL A 63 -2.04 3.55 -11.05
C VAL A 63 -1.79 3.82 -9.57
N LYS A 64 -2.77 4.48 -8.94
CA LYS A 64 -2.80 4.76 -7.50
C LYS A 64 -4.16 4.36 -6.94
N ALA A 65 -4.18 3.38 -6.05
CA ALA A 65 -5.39 2.90 -5.40
C ALA A 65 -5.33 3.21 -3.91
N ILE A 66 -6.33 3.92 -3.39
CA ILE A 66 -6.46 4.31 -1.99
C ILE A 66 -7.62 3.54 -1.38
N LEU A 67 -7.46 3.05 -0.14
CA LEU A 67 -8.55 2.45 0.61
C LEU A 67 -9.60 3.51 0.94
N SER A 68 -10.77 3.39 0.31
CA SER A 68 -11.90 4.30 0.51
C SER A 68 -12.84 3.84 1.63
N SER A 69 -13.10 2.54 1.73
CA SER A 69 -14.00 1.97 2.74
C SER A 69 -13.68 0.49 3.01
N TYR A 70 -14.09 0.01 4.18
CA TYR A 70 -13.95 -1.37 4.62
C TYR A 70 -15.15 -1.78 5.46
N SER A 71 -15.51 -3.07 5.44
CA SER A 71 -16.61 -3.63 6.20
C SER A 71 -16.34 -5.10 6.51
N ASN A 72 -17.08 -5.67 7.48
CA ASN A 72 -16.98 -7.09 7.87
C ASN A 72 -15.56 -7.55 8.23
N LEU A 73 -14.81 -6.70 8.95
CA LEU A 73 -13.45 -7.03 9.37
C LEU A 73 -13.45 -8.08 10.49
N LYS A 74 -12.46 -8.95 10.45
CA LYS A 74 -12.24 -9.98 11.48
C LYS A 74 -11.75 -9.37 12.80
N HIS A 75 -10.98 -8.29 12.73
CA HIS A 75 -10.48 -7.54 13.88
C HIS A 75 -10.83 -6.05 13.74
N PRO A 76 -10.86 -5.28 14.85
CA PRO A 76 -10.99 -3.83 14.79
C PRO A 76 -9.91 -3.21 13.90
N PHE A 77 -10.23 -2.08 13.28
CA PHE A 77 -9.32 -1.39 12.38
C PHE A 77 -8.46 -0.38 13.15
N ASP A 78 -7.39 -0.89 13.75
CA ASP A 78 -6.52 -0.14 14.66
C ASP A 78 -5.35 0.56 13.94
N SER A 79 -5.20 0.37 12.63
CA SER A 79 -4.14 1.02 11.84
C SER A 79 -4.36 2.51 11.64
N LYS A 80 -5.60 3.01 11.65
CA LYS A 80 -5.87 4.43 11.39
C LYS A 80 -5.51 5.28 12.61
N LEU A 81 -4.73 6.33 12.39
CA LEU A 81 -4.40 7.33 13.38
C LEU A 81 -5.33 8.53 13.21
N GLU A 82 -6.02 8.88 14.29
CA GLU A 82 -6.84 10.09 14.40
C GLU A 82 -5.97 11.35 14.57
#